data_AF-A0A3N5XSC0-F1
#
_entry.id   AF-A0A3N5XSC0-F1
#
_cell.length_a   1.000
_cell.length_b   1.000
_cell.length_c   1.000
_cell.angle_alpha   90.00
_cell.angle_beta   90.00
_cell.angle_gamma   90.00
#
_symmetry.space_group_name_H-M   'P 1'
#
loop_
_entity.id
_entity.type
_entity.pdbx_description
1 polymer ?
#
loop_
_entity_poly.entity_id
_entity_poly.type
_entity_poly.pdbx_seq_one_letter_code
_entity_poly.pdbx_strand_id
1 'polypeptide(L)'
;GEDLDIICPCDYRDQDLSGHGACYCALYVTQQVLDGTQELHSIPESRPPLAVRKAAPRSPERAALENLPYPVWRCKVCGYLCARDDPPEVCPVCKAKKDRFERFI
;
A
#
# COMPACT_ATOMS: atom_id res chain seq x y z
N GLY A 1 0.44 -1.83 14.58
CA GLY A 1 0.39 -3.18 15.16
C GLY A 1 1.47 -4.02 14.53
N GLU A 2 1.90 -5.10 15.19
CA GLU A 2 2.93 -6.04 14.68
C GLU A 2 2.48 -6.82 13.43
N ASP A 3 1.18 -6.83 13.13
CA ASP A 3 0.55 -7.61 12.06
C ASP A 3 -0.20 -6.75 11.02
N LEU A 4 0.09 -5.45 10.95
CA LEU A 4 -0.55 -4.58 9.94
C LEU A 4 -0.29 -5.06 8.51
N ASP A 5 0.88 -5.66 8.26
CA ASP A 5 1.33 -6.23 6.98
C ASP A 5 0.49 -7.43 6.52
N ILE A 6 -0.20 -8.10 7.44
CA ILE A 6 -1.03 -9.28 7.14
C ILE A 6 -2.54 -9.05 7.32
N ILE A 7 -2.97 -7.83 7.64
CA ILE A 7 -4.40 -7.50 7.61
C ILE A 7 -4.87 -7.56 6.16
N CYS A 8 -5.91 -8.36 5.89
CA CYS A 8 -6.41 -8.56 4.53
C CYS A 8 -7.03 -7.27 3.94
N PRO A 9 -6.69 -6.88 2.69
CA PRO A 9 -5.68 -7.47 1.82
C PRO A 9 -4.25 -7.16 2.28
N CYS A 10 -3.44 -8.20 2.48
CA CYS A 10 -2.09 -8.09 3.01
C CYS A 10 -1.09 -7.50 2.00
N ASP A 11 0.05 -7.03 2.50
CA ASP A 11 1.10 -6.40 1.69
C ASP A 11 1.72 -7.37 0.65
N TYR A 12 1.60 -8.69 0.88
CA TYR A 12 2.16 -9.74 0.02
C TYR A 12 1.25 -10.14 -1.14
N ARG A 13 -0.05 -9.80 -1.07
CA ARG A 13 -1.09 -10.29 -1.99
C ARG A 13 -0.71 -10.11 -3.46
N ASP A 14 -0.27 -8.92 -3.84
CA ASP A 14 -0.06 -8.58 -5.26
C ASP A 14 1.23 -9.22 -5.83
N GLN A 15 2.24 -9.38 -4.98
CA GLN A 15 3.43 -10.15 -5.31
C GLN A 15 3.07 -11.62 -5.52
N ASP A 16 2.29 -12.20 -4.62
CA ASP A 16 1.85 -13.59 -4.69
C ASP A 16 0.95 -13.83 -5.93
N LEU A 17 0.02 -12.93 -6.22
CA LEU A 17 -0.81 -13.01 -7.43
C LEU A 17 0.04 -12.98 -8.70
N SER A 18 1.03 -12.11 -8.76
CA SER A 18 1.89 -11.97 -9.94
C SER A 18 2.86 -13.15 -10.09
N GLY A 19 3.34 -13.71 -8.99
CA GLY A 19 4.31 -14.82 -8.99
C GLY A 19 3.68 -16.21 -9.08
N HIS A 20 2.47 -16.38 -8.53
CA HIS A 20 1.86 -17.69 -8.30
C HIS A 20 0.39 -17.78 -8.74
N GLY A 21 -0.21 -16.68 -9.20
CA GLY A 21 -1.61 -16.65 -9.64
C GLY A 21 -2.65 -16.62 -8.52
N ALA A 22 -2.24 -16.69 -7.26
CA ALA A 22 -3.10 -16.61 -6.09
C ALA A 22 -2.36 -15.97 -4.92
N CYS A 23 -3.08 -15.31 -4.01
CA CYS A 23 -2.49 -14.91 -2.72
C CYS A 23 -2.31 -16.13 -1.79
N TYR A 24 -1.50 -16.00 -0.72
CA TYR A 24 -1.25 -17.11 0.22
C TYR A 24 -2.49 -17.88 0.68
N CYS A 25 -3.56 -17.17 1.05
CA CYS A 25 -4.80 -17.78 1.52
C CYS A 25 -5.73 -18.30 0.39
N ALA A 26 -5.32 -18.16 -0.88
CA ALA A 26 -6.15 -18.37 -2.07
C ALA A 26 -7.48 -17.58 -2.11
N LEU A 27 -7.61 -16.52 -1.32
CA LEU A 27 -8.79 -15.63 -1.33
C LEU A 27 -8.88 -14.79 -2.61
N TYR A 28 -7.73 -14.40 -3.15
CA TYR A 28 -7.60 -13.70 -4.43
C TYR A 28 -6.86 -14.61 -5.41
N VAL A 29 -7.31 -14.60 -6.67
CA VAL A 29 -6.69 -15.32 -7.79
C VAL A 29 -6.61 -14.42 -9.03
N THR A 30 -5.68 -14.70 -9.94
CA THR A 30 -5.60 -14.01 -11.23
C THR A 30 -6.65 -14.54 -12.20
N GLN A 31 -6.91 -13.79 -13.27
CA GLN A 31 -7.80 -14.22 -14.35
C GLN A 31 -7.33 -15.54 -14.99
N GLN A 32 -6.02 -15.77 -15.08
CA GLN A 32 -5.46 -16.99 -15.66
C GLN A 32 -5.86 -18.24 -14.88
N VAL A 33 -5.86 -18.14 -13.54
CA VAL A 33 -6.33 -19.21 -12.65
C VAL A 33 -7.85 -19.36 -12.74
N LEU A 34 -8.59 -18.25 -12.77
CA LEU A 34 -10.05 -18.27 -12.93
C LEU A 34 -10.49 -18.92 -14.24
N ASP A 35 -9.78 -18.64 -15.33
CA ASP A 35 -10.05 -19.18 -16.67
C ASP A 35 -9.52 -20.62 -16.84
N GLY A 36 -8.85 -21.18 -15.83
CA GLY A 36 -8.25 -22.52 -15.86
C GLY A 36 -7.02 -22.64 -16.76
N THR A 37 -6.49 -21.52 -17.27
CA THR A 37 -5.25 -21.50 -18.07
C THR A 37 -3.99 -21.69 -17.21
N GLN A 38 -4.11 -21.44 -15.90
CA GLN A 38 -3.12 -21.76 -14.90
C GLN A 38 -3.80 -22.57 -13.78
N GLU A 39 -3.15 -23.64 -13.33
CA GLU A 39 -3.66 -24.46 -12.23
C GLU A 39 -3.40 -23.77 -10.88
N LEU A 40 -4.42 -23.74 -10.01
CA LEU A 40 -4.28 -23.25 -8.66
C LEU A 40 -3.47 -24.26 -7.81
N HIS A 41 -2.44 -23.78 -7.13
CA HIS A 41 -1.60 -24.60 -6.25
C HIS A 41 -1.29 -23.88 -4.94
N SER A 42 -0.77 -24.62 -3.96
CA SER A 42 -0.26 -24.02 -2.72
C SER A 42 0.97 -23.18 -3.02
N ILE A 43 1.07 -22.01 -2.40
CA ILE A 43 2.20 -21.09 -2.57
C ILE A 43 3.02 -21.02 -1.26
N PRO A 44 4.31 -20.65 -1.33
CA PRO A 44 5.12 -20.47 -0.13
C PRO A 44 4.68 -19.26 0.71
N GLU A 45 5.06 -19.23 1.99
CA GLU A 45 4.88 -18.05 2.84
C GLU A 45 5.84 -16.93 2.39
N SER A 46 5.28 -15.80 1.97
CA SER A 46 6.02 -14.63 1.52
C SER A 46 6.43 -13.71 2.67
N ARG A 47 5.77 -13.82 3.83
CA ARG A 47 6.07 -13.02 5.02
C ARG A 47 7.44 -13.39 5.60
N PRO A 48 8.36 -12.43 5.78
CA PRO A 48 9.64 -12.71 6.40
C PRO A 48 9.49 -13.17 7.87
N PRO A 49 10.40 -14.02 8.37
CA PRO A 49 10.43 -14.43 9.77
C PRO A 49 10.46 -13.23 10.72
N LEU A 50 9.87 -13.39 11.91
CA LEU A 50 9.75 -12.32 12.91
C LEU A 50 11.10 -11.65 13.23
N ALA A 51 12.18 -12.44 13.33
CA ALA A 51 13.52 -11.91 13.59
C ALA A 51 13.98 -10.93 12.50
N VAL A 52 13.68 -11.23 11.23
CA VAL A 52 14.00 -10.35 10.09
C VAL A 52 13.14 -9.09 10.13
N ARG A 53 11.83 -9.22 10.40
CA ARG A 53 10.91 -8.08 10.48
C ARG A 53 11.24 -7.12 11.64
N LYS A 54 11.76 -7.65 12.76
CA LYS A 54 12.20 -6.84 13.90
C LYS A 54 13.58 -6.20 13.70
N ALA A 55 14.45 -6.85 12.94
CA ALA A 55 15.78 -6.34 12.62
C ALA A 55 15.80 -5.37 11.41
N ALA A 56 14.75 -5.38 10.59
CA ALA A 56 14.65 -4.49 9.44
C ALA A 56 14.70 -3.02 9.91
N PRO A 57 15.68 -2.23 9.45
CA PRO A 57 15.70 -0.81 9.75
C PRO A 57 14.41 -0.17 9.22
N ARG A 58 13.86 0.82 9.96
CA ARG A 58 12.83 1.70 9.40
C ARG A 58 13.40 2.21 8.06
N SER A 59 12.65 2.01 6.98
CA SER A 59 13.21 2.17 5.63
C SER A 59 13.87 3.55 5.44
N PRO A 60 14.93 3.67 4.63
CA PRO A 60 15.53 4.96 4.30
C PRO A 60 14.50 5.94 3.69
N GLU A 61 13.40 5.42 3.14
CA GLU A 61 12.27 6.22 2.67
C GLU A 61 11.60 6.98 3.81
N ARG A 62 11.44 6.40 5.01
CA ARG A 62 10.94 7.12 6.19
C ARG A 62 11.86 8.28 6.58
N ALA A 63 13.17 8.08 6.52
CA ALA A 63 14.14 9.15 6.78
C ALA A 63 14.10 10.25 5.70
N ALA A 64 13.80 9.90 4.44
CA ALA A 64 13.59 10.87 3.37
C ALA A 64 12.26 11.62 3.51
N LEU A 65 11.21 10.94 3.98
CA LEU A 65 9.88 11.51 4.29
C LEU A 65 9.94 12.50 5.47
N GLU A 66 10.83 12.28 6.44
CA GLU A 66 11.09 13.21 7.55
C GLU A 66 11.83 14.49 7.12
N ASN A 67 12.48 14.50 5.95
CA ASN A 67 13.26 15.63 5.42
C ASN A 67 12.61 16.29 4.18
N LEU A 68 11.30 16.16 4.00
CA LEU A 68 10.62 16.80 2.88
C LEU A 68 10.62 18.33 3.06
N PRO A 69 10.92 19.11 2.00
CA PRO A 69 10.93 20.58 2.08
C PRO A 69 9.55 21.18 2.31
N TYR A 70 8.48 20.42 2.05
CA TYR A 70 7.11 20.83 2.26
C TYR A 70 6.28 19.67 2.84
N PRO A 71 5.26 19.96 3.66
CA PRO A 71 4.33 18.93 4.10
C PRO A 71 3.49 18.40 2.94
N VAL A 72 3.10 17.13 3.03
CA VAL A 72 2.26 16.46 2.05
C VAL A 72 0.81 16.51 2.52
N TRP A 73 -0.07 17.05 1.68
CA TRP A 73 -1.50 17.12 1.90
C TRP A 73 -2.22 16.05 1.08
N ARG A 74 -3.19 15.36 1.69
CA ARG A 74 -4.04 14.35 1.05
C ARG A 74 -5.49 14.78 1.01
N CYS A 75 -6.11 14.72 -0.16
CA CYS A 75 -7.55 14.87 -0.29
C CYS A 75 -8.26 13.63 0.27
N LYS A 76 -9.13 13.81 1.29
CA LYS A 76 -9.88 12.70 1.91
C LYS A 76 -10.97 12.10 1.03
N VAL A 77 -11.31 12.76 -0.09
CA VAL A 77 -12.36 12.29 -1.01
C VAL A 77 -11.79 11.34 -2.06
N CYS A 78 -10.68 11.72 -2.72
CA CYS A 78 -10.15 10.96 -3.85
C CYS A 78 -8.68 10.50 -3.69
N GLY A 79 -8.02 10.86 -2.59
CA GLY A 79 -6.63 10.47 -2.33
C GLY A 79 -5.56 11.29 -3.06
N TYR A 80 -5.92 12.39 -3.75
CA TYR A 80 -4.93 13.29 -4.37
C TYR A 80 -3.90 13.79 -3.35
N LEU A 81 -2.61 13.71 -3.70
CA LEU A 81 -1.49 14.12 -2.85
C LEU A 81 -0.76 15.33 -3.45
N CYS A 82 -0.39 16.31 -2.62
CA CYS A 82 0.47 17.42 -3.03
C CYS A 82 1.39 17.89 -1.90
N ALA A 83 2.65 18.21 -2.22
CA ALA A 83 3.63 18.76 -1.27
C ALA A 83 3.69 20.29 -1.40
N ARG A 84 3.16 21.02 -0.41
CA ARG A 84 3.06 22.50 -0.35
C ARG A 84 2.90 22.95 1.10
N ASP A 85 3.20 24.21 1.42
CA ASP A 85 2.95 24.78 2.76
C ASP A 85 1.49 24.62 3.19
N ASP A 86 0.56 24.86 2.26
CA ASP A 86 -0.89 24.78 2.45
C ASP A 86 -1.56 23.86 1.41
N PRO A 87 -2.68 23.19 1.75
CA PRO A 87 -3.47 22.44 0.78
C PRO A 87 -4.18 23.40 -0.18
N PRO A 88 -4.49 22.95 -1.41
CA PRO A 88 -5.19 23.78 -2.38
C PRO A 88 -6.62 24.11 -1.93
N GLU A 89 -7.12 25.29 -2.32
CA GLU A 89 -8.50 25.73 -2.04
C GLU A 89 -9.54 24.73 -2.57
N VAL A 90 -9.24 24.11 -3.71
CA VAL A 90 -10.07 23.11 -4.38
C VAL A 90 -9.20 21.97 -4.91
N CYS A 91 -9.58 20.73 -4.63
CA CYS A 91 -8.90 19.54 -5.15
C CYS A 91 -8.96 19.53 -6.69
N PRO A 92 -7.81 19.43 -7.40
CA PRO A 92 -7.80 19.46 -8.85
C PRO A 92 -8.50 18.25 -9.47
N VAL A 93 -8.51 17.12 -8.76
CA VAL A 93 -9.08 15.84 -9.22
C VAL A 93 -10.59 15.79 -8.99
N CYS A 94 -11.06 15.90 -7.73
CA CYS A 94 -12.47 15.69 -7.38
C CYS A 94 -13.27 16.95 -7.02
N LYS A 95 -12.62 18.13 -7.04
CA LYS A 95 -13.23 19.43 -6.72
C LYS A 95 -13.71 19.62 -5.26
N ALA A 96 -13.32 18.74 -4.34
CA ALA A 96 -13.53 18.95 -2.91
C ALA A 96 -12.81 20.21 -2.41
N LYS A 97 -13.40 20.92 -1.43
CA LYS A 97 -12.82 22.13 -0.83
C LYS A 97 -11.63 21.82 0.10
N LYS A 98 -10.85 22.86 0.44
CA LYS A 98 -9.63 22.80 1.29
C LYS A 98 -9.83 22.10 2.63
N ASP A 99 -11.01 22.23 3.23
CA ASP A 99 -11.42 21.60 4.49
C ASP A 99 -11.45 20.06 4.43
N ARG A 100 -11.45 19.49 3.22
CA ARG A 100 -11.38 18.04 2.98
C ARG A 100 -9.96 17.52 2.80
N PHE A 101 -8.93 18.33 3.04
CA PHE A 101 -7.53 17.90 3.04
C PHE A 101 -7.04 17.59 4.46
N GLU A 102 -6.18 16.58 4.58
CA GLU A 102 -5.46 16.26 5.81
C GLU A 102 -3.95 16.23 5.55
N ARG A 103 -3.17 16.57 6.58
CA ARG A 103 -1.72 16.39 6.53
C ARG A 103 -1.42 14.89 6.55
N PHE A 104 -0.69 14.44 5.54
CA PHE A 104 -0.30 13.06 5.36
C PHE A 104 1.11 12.80 5.90
N ILE A 105 2.08 13.66 5.55
CA ILE A 105 3.47 13.69 6.07
C ILE A 105 3.84 15.14 6.37
#